data_AF-A0A8J7E4A0-F1
#
_entry.id   AF-A0A8J7E4A0-F1
#
_cell.length_a   1.000
_cell.length_b   1.000
_cell.length_c   1.000
_cell.angle_alpha   90.00
_cell.angle_beta   90.00
_cell.angle_gamma   90.00
#
_symmetry.space_group_name_H-M   'P 1'
#
loop_
_entity.id
_entity.type
_entity.pdbx_description
1 polymer ?
#
loop_
_entity_poly.entity_id
_entity_poly.type
_entity_poly.pdbx_seq_one_letter_code
_entity_poly.pdbx_strand_id
1 'polypeptide(L)'
;MSDSESRLYCPVNPSLGRQPSLGPIPANLLAPSGGIFVGFYILIEVVLGLGFVPFLLLSTWGISTWWVVVGEKTWLFTHKFVPVPDWKRGHVPYQRHLPNHHE
;
A
#
# COMPACT_ATOMS: atom_id res chain seq x y z
N MET A 1 12.22 22.08 36.34
CA MET A 1 11.84 21.49 35.03
C MET A 1 10.32 21.48 35.00
N SER A 2 9.68 22.38 34.24
CA SER A 2 8.25 22.70 34.34
C SER A 2 7.38 21.63 33.67
N ASP A 3 6.32 21.20 34.37
CA ASP A 3 5.31 20.19 34.01
C ASP A 3 4.44 20.53 32.77
N SER A 4 4.81 21.59 32.03
CA SER A 4 4.10 22.13 30.87
C SER A 4 4.60 21.58 29.52
N GLU A 5 5.81 21.03 29.45
CA GLU A 5 6.36 20.47 28.19
C GLU A 5 5.83 19.06 27.86
N SER A 6 5.33 18.32 28.86
CA SER A 6 4.85 16.93 28.69
C SER A 6 3.51 16.83 27.96
N ARG A 7 2.78 17.94 27.78
CA ARG A 7 1.46 17.98 27.11
C ARG A 7 1.49 18.20 25.60
N LEU A 8 2.66 18.33 24.98
CA LEU A 8 2.79 18.60 23.54
C LEU A 8 2.96 17.35 22.67
N TYR A 9 3.14 16.17 23.27
CA TYR A 9 3.25 14.91 22.54
C TYR A 9 1.91 14.18 22.50
N CYS A 10 1.15 14.38 21.42
CA CYS A 10 0.03 13.50 21.10
C CYS A 10 0.61 12.17 20.56
N PRO A 11 0.33 11.01 21.17
CA PRO A 11 0.77 9.73 20.65
C PRO A 11 0.17 9.53 19.26
N VAL A 12 1.01 9.55 18.23
CA VAL A 12 0.61 9.22 16.86
C VAL A 12 0.52 7.71 16.70
N ASN A 13 -0.41 7.25 15.88
CA ASN A 13 -0.52 5.83 15.56
C ASN A 13 0.78 5.37 14.86
N PRO A 14 1.53 4.40 15.41
CA PRO A 14 2.79 3.91 14.82
C PRO A 14 2.61 3.23 13.45
N SER A 15 1.37 2.98 13.03
CA SER A 15 1.05 2.53 11.67
C SER A 15 1.14 3.65 10.62
N LEU A 16 1.20 4.94 11.02
CA LEU A 16 1.36 6.02 10.05
C LEU A 16 2.69 5.88 9.30
N GLY A 17 2.60 5.70 7.98
CA GLY A 17 3.77 5.58 7.10
C GLY A 17 4.38 4.17 7.03
N ARG A 18 3.86 3.19 7.78
CA ARG A 18 4.33 1.81 7.68
C ARG A 18 3.69 1.12 6.48
N GLN A 19 4.52 0.60 5.58
CA GLN A 19 4.04 -0.15 4.42
C GLN A 19 3.77 -1.61 4.82
N PRO A 20 2.63 -2.21 4.41
CA PRO A 20 2.40 -3.63 4.62
C PRO A 20 3.41 -4.45 3.80
N SER A 21 4.11 -5.37 4.47
CA SER A 21 5.00 -6.34 3.82
C SER A 21 4.52 -7.75 4.15
N LEU A 22 4.60 -8.64 3.16
CA LEU A 22 4.34 -10.06 3.34
C LEU A 22 5.70 -10.76 3.49
N GLY A 23 6.16 -10.89 4.74
CA GLY A 23 7.52 -11.37 5.01
C GLY A 23 8.59 -10.41 4.44
N PRO A 24 9.56 -10.90 3.64
CA PRO A 24 10.63 -10.07 3.07
C PRO A 24 10.20 -9.26 1.84
N ILE A 25 9.00 -9.51 1.28
CA ILE A 25 8.53 -8.87 0.04
C ILE A 25 7.49 -7.79 0.38
N PRO A 26 7.66 -6.54 -0.08
CA PRO A 26 6.66 -5.50 0.13
C PRO A 26 5.36 -5.84 -0.60
N ALA A 27 4.21 -5.68 0.06
CA ALA A 27 2.91 -6.10 -0.48
C ALA A 27 2.53 -5.31 -1.77
N ASN A 28 3.09 -4.11 -1.94
CA ASN A 28 2.86 -3.30 -3.13
C ASN A 28 3.44 -3.91 -4.41
N LEU A 29 4.39 -4.85 -4.33
CA LEU A 29 4.90 -5.57 -5.50
C LEU A 29 3.99 -6.73 -5.92
N LEU A 30 3.23 -7.30 -4.98
CA LEU A 30 2.37 -8.46 -5.23
C LEU A 30 1.16 -8.11 -6.10
N ALA A 31 0.45 -7.02 -5.79
CA ALA A 31 -0.77 -6.67 -6.51
C ALA A 31 -0.56 -6.49 -8.04
N PRO A 32 0.47 -5.75 -8.51
CA PRO A 32 0.75 -5.64 -9.94
C PRO A 32 1.28 -6.93 -10.55
N SER A 33 2.12 -7.70 -9.82
CA SER A 33 2.59 -9.00 -10.32
C SER A 33 1.43 -9.98 -10.58
N GLY A 34 0.41 -9.97 -9.70
CA GLY A 34 -0.81 -10.74 -9.90
C GLY A 34 -1.58 -10.27 -11.13
N GLY A 35 -1.72 -8.95 -11.32
CA GLY A 35 -2.36 -8.37 -12.50
C GLY A 35 -1.65 -8.75 -13.81
N ILE A 36 -0.32 -8.71 -13.84
CA ILE A 36 0.48 -9.13 -14.99
C ILE A 36 0.28 -10.62 -15.29
N PHE A 37 0.31 -11.47 -14.26
CA PHE A 37 0.12 -12.91 -14.41
C PHE A 37 -1.26 -13.23 -14.99
N VAL A 38 -2.32 -12.64 -14.44
CA VAL A 38 -3.70 -12.82 -14.93
C VAL A 38 -3.85 -12.27 -16.35
N GLY A 39 -3.26 -11.10 -16.64
CA GLY A 39 -3.30 -10.49 -17.98
C GLY A 39 -2.65 -11.37 -19.03
N PHE A 40 -1.48 -11.94 -18.76
CA PHE A 40 -0.82 -12.87 -19.68
C PHE A 40 -1.56 -14.19 -19.84
N TYR A 41 -2.20 -14.69 -18.78
CA TYR A 41 -3.03 -15.90 -18.88
C TYR A 41 -4.17 -15.68 -19.87
N ILE A 42 -4.91 -14.57 -19.73
CA ILE A 42 -5.98 -14.23 -20.66
C ILE A 42 -5.43 -14.04 -22.08
N LEU A 43 -4.33 -13.30 -22.23
CA LEU A 43 -3.79 -13.01 -23.56
C LEU A 43 -3.28 -14.27 -24.29
N ILE A 44 -2.59 -15.17 -23.60
CA ILE A 44 -1.88 -16.28 -24.24
C ILE A 44 -2.75 -17.53 -24.33
N GLU A 45 -3.47 -17.86 -23.25
CA GLU A 45 -4.29 -19.07 -23.22
C GLU A 45 -5.69 -18.82 -23.78
N VAL A 46 -6.33 -17.70 -23.40
CA VAL A 46 -7.73 -17.44 -23.82
C VAL A 46 -7.80 -16.88 -25.23
N VAL A 47 -6.90 -15.96 -25.62
CA VAL A 47 -6.95 -15.32 -26.95
C VAL A 47 -6.16 -16.11 -27.99
N LEU A 48 -4.92 -16.50 -27.65
CA LEU A 48 -3.97 -17.05 -28.62
C LEU A 48 -3.90 -18.58 -28.64
N GLY A 49 -4.30 -19.26 -27.56
CA GLY A 49 -4.18 -20.72 -27.43
C GLY A 49 -2.75 -21.25 -27.63
N LEU A 50 -1.74 -20.43 -27.34
CA LEU A 50 -0.33 -20.72 -27.64
C LEU A 50 0.29 -21.79 -26.71
N GLY A 51 -0.45 -22.16 -25.66
CA GLY A 51 -0.07 -23.14 -24.65
C GLY A 51 0.68 -22.56 -23.44
N PHE A 52 0.96 -23.44 -22.49
CA PHE A 52 1.38 -23.04 -21.14
C PHE A 52 2.83 -22.57 -21.04
N VAL A 53 3.70 -23.07 -21.93
CA VAL A 53 5.13 -22.71 -21.96
C VAL A 53 5.35 -21.22 -22.27
N PRO A 54 4.83 -20.66 -23.39
CA PRO A 54 4.99 -19.24 -23.65
C PRO A 54 4.30 -18.37 -22.60
N PHE A 55 3.20 -18.84 -21.99
CA PHE A 55 2.56 -18.18 -20.87
C PHE A 55 3.52 -18.00 -19.69
N LEU A 56 4.14 -19.07 -19.19
CA LEU A 56 5.07 -18.99 -18.07
C LEU A 56 6.29 -18.12 -18.38
N LEU A 57 6.81 -18.19 -19.61
CA LEU A 57 7.99 -17.45 -20.02
C LEU A 57 7.70 -15.94 -20.05
N LEU A 58 6.57 -15.54 -20.65
CA LEU A 58 6.16 -14.15 -20.74
C LEU A 58 5.68 -13.59 -19.40
N SER A 59 4.96 -14.39 -18.59
CA SER A 59 4.53 -13.97 -17.26
C SER A 59 5.74 -13.77 -16.34
N THR A 60 6.71 -14.68 -16.35
CA THR A 60 7.93 -14.56 -15.55
C THR A 60 8.76 -13.37 -15.99
N TRP A 61 8.91 -13.17 -17.31
CA TRP A 61 9.58 -12.00 -17.86
C TRP A 61 8.88 -10.69 -17.45
N GLY A 62 7.56 -10.63 -17.55
CA GLY A 62 6.77 -9.46 -17.17
C GLY A 62 6.86 -9.14 -15.68
N ILE A 63 6.79 -10.16 -14.82
CA ILE A 63 6.96 -9.99 -13.38
C ILE A 63 8.38 -9.51 -13.05
N SER A 64 9.41 -10.11 -13.65
CA SER A 64 10.81 -9.69 -13.45
C SER A 64 11.03 -8.24 -13.87
N THR A 65 10.52 -7.86 -15.05
CA THR A 65 10.60 -6.48 -15.54
C THR A 65 9.92 -5.51 -14.58
N TRP A 66 8.73 -5.87 -14.08
CA TRP A 66 8.02 -5.06 -13.09
C TRP A 66 8.84 -4.86 -11.81
N TRP A 67 9.45 -5.93 -11.29
CA TRP A 67 10.28 -5.85 -10.10
C TRP A 67 11.49 -4.92 -10.30
N VAL A 68 12.12 -4.97 -11.47
CA VAL A 68 13.25 -4.08 -11.83
C VAL A 68 12.81 -2.62 -11.94
N VAL A 69 11.64 -2.35 -12.53
CA VAL A 69 11.13 -0.98 -12.71
C VAL A 69 10.74 -0.33 -11.37
N VAL A 70 10.19 -1.11 -10.44
CA VAL A 70 9.70 -0.57 -9.16
C VAL A 70 10.80 -0.44 -8.11
N GLY A 71 11.68 -1.45 -8.01
CA GLY A 71 12.72 -1.51 -6.98
C GLY A 71 12.18 -1.40 -5.54
N GLU A 72 13.03 -0.96 -4.60
CA GLU A 72 12.67 -0.80 -3.18
C GLU A 72 11.66 0.32 -2.91
N LYS A 73 11.57 1.33 -3.78
CA LYS A 73 10.81 2.56 -3.53
C LYS A 73 9.56 2.65 -4.40
N THR A 74 8.62 1.73 -4.20
CA THR A 74 7.39 1.64 -5.00
C THR A 74 6.60 2.94 -5.09
N TRP A 75 6.55 3.71 -3.99
CA TRP A 75 5.83 4.98 -3.93
C TRP A 75 6.35 6.03 -4.93
N LEU A 76 7.64 6.01 -5.31
CA LEU A 76 8.19 6.94 -6.30
C LEU A 76 7.55 6.74 -7.67
N PHE A 77 7.13 5.52 -8.01
CA PHE A 77 6.46 5.25 -9.28
C PHE A 77 4.93 5.40 -9.14
N THR A 78 4.36 4.89 -8.05
CA THR A 78 2.90 4.83 -7.88
C THR A 78 2.27 6.18 -7.51
N HIS A 79 3.01 7.14 -6.95
CA HIS A 79 2.45 8.45 -6.58
C HIS A 79 1.86 9.22 -7.76
N LYS A 80 2.29 8.93 -8.99
CA LYS A 80 1.73 9.56 -10.19
C LYS A 80 0.30 9.10 -10.49
N PHE A 81 -0.07 7.91 -10.04
CA PHE A 81 -1.37 7.30 -10.27
C PHE A 81 -2.35 7.49 -9.10
N VAL A 82 -1.85 7.95 -7.96
CA VAL A 82 -2.66 8.20 -6.76
C VAL A 82 -2.77 9.71 -6.59
N PRO A 83 -3.97 10.32 -6.73
CA PRO A 83 -4.13 11.73 -6.45
C PRO A 83 -3.77 12.00 -4.98
N VAL A 84 -3.22 13.19 -4.70
CA VAL A 84 -2.95 13.61 -3.33
C VAL A 84 -4.26 13.49 -2.54
N PRO A 85 -4.29 12.73 -1.43
CA PRO A 85 -5.49 12.63 -0.62
C PRO A 85 -5.90 14.04 -0.18
N ASP A 86 -7.16 14.41 -0.46
CA ASP A 86 -7.76 15.62 0.08
C ASP A 86 -8.02 15.36 1.57
N TRP A 87 -7.02 15.65 2.40
CA TRP A 87 -7.14 15.63 3.85
C TRP A 87 -8.08 16.77 4.26
N LYS A 88 -9.39 16.60 4.05
CA LYS A 88 -10.39 17.43 4.71
C LYS A 88 -10.15 17.27 6.20
N ARG A 89 -9.78 18.37 6.86
CA ARG A 89 -9.49 18.42 8.29
C ARG A 89 -10.79 18.12 9.04
N GLY A 90 -11.06 16.84 9.28
CA GLY A 90 -12.18 16.39 10.10
C GLY A 90 -11.95 16.87 11.52
N HIS A 91 -12.55 18.00 11.88
CA HIS A 91 -12.61 18.43 13.27
C HIS A 91 -13.57 17.49 14.00
N VAL A 92 -13.04 16.45 14.63
CA VAL A 92 -13.82 15.65 15.58
C VAL A 92 -13.91 16.48 16.86
N PRO A 93 -15.12 16.85 17.33
CA PRO A 93 -15.26 17.55 18.59
C PRO A 93 -14.73 16.67 19.73
N TYR A 94 -13.95 17.26 20.63
CA TYR A 94 -13.40 16.58 21.79
C TYR A 94 -14.54 16.09 22.70
N GLN A 95 -14.69 14.76 22.82
CA GLN A 95 -15.69 14.15 23.69
C GLN A 95 -15.06 13.86 25.06
N ARG A 96 -15.48 14.60 26.08
CA ARG A 96 -14.96 14.48 27.45
C ARG A 96 -15.57 13.23 28.12
N HIS A 97 -14.76 12.20 28.33
CA HIS A 97 -15.13 11.04 29.14
C HIS A 97 -14.88 11.35 30.63
N LEU A 98 -15.77 12.10 31.27
CA LEU A 98 -15.83 12.16 32.73
C LEU A 98 -17.22 11.69 33.17
N PRO A 99 -17.31 10.71 34.10
CA PRO A 99 -18.58 10.39 34.72
C PRO A 99 -19.00 11.59 35.55
N ASN A 100 -20.15 12.17 35.20
CA ASN A 100 -20.77 13.19 36.02
C ASN A 100 -21.21 12.53 37.34
N HIS A 101 -20.37 12.66 38.37
CA HIS A 101 -20.79 12.38 39.73
C HIS A 101 -21.73 13.52 40.13
N HIS A 102 -23.04 13.27 40.01
CA HIS A 102 -24.06 14.11 40.62
C HIS A 102 -24.07 13.81 42.12
N GLU A 103 -23.72 14.80 42.93
CA GLU A 103 -24.08 14.88 44.35
C GLU A 103 -25.55 15.31 44.50
#